data_AF-L7F9B1-F1
#
_entry.id   AF-L7F9B1-F1
#
_cell.length_a   1.000
_cell.length_b   1.000
_cell.length_c   1.000
_cell.angle_alpha   90.00
_cell.angle_beta   90.00
_cell.angle_gamma   90.00
#
_symmetry.space_group_name_H-M   'P 1'
#
loop_
_entity.id
_entity.type
_entity.pdbx_description
1 polymer ?
#
loop_
_entity_poly.entity_id
_entity_poly.type
_entity_poly.pdbx_seq_one_letter_code
_entity_poly.pdbx_strand_id
1 'polypeptide(L)'
;MSTSQSSTDYQVQLDVAGHGAQLFAAIDLPAQLGITDALALAFVKALQDFPWPAGTTTNVQVNKSSTTSVFFETHLETDPPVFT
;
A
#
# COMPACT_ATOMS: atom_id res chain seq x y z
N MET A 1 25.39 9.62 13.42
CA MET A 1 24.97 8.30 12.88
C MET A 1 23.68 8.52 12.11
N SER A 2 23.43 7.78 11.04
CA SER A 2 22.11 7.76 10.39
C SER A 2 21.37 6.48 10.72
N THR A 3 20.07 6.59 10.97
CA THR A 3 19.17 5.43 11.07
C THR A 3 18.16 5.54 9.94
N SER A 4 17.90 4.41 9.27
CA SER A 4 16.87 4.31 8.25
C SER A 4 15.74 3.42 8.76
N GLN A 5 14.50 3.88 8.56
CA GLN A 5 13.30 3.10 8.79
C GLN A 5 12.51 3.04 7.48
N SER A 6 12.14 1.84 7.06
CA SER A 6 11.29 1.63 5.89
C SER A 6 9.92 1.12 6.34
N SER A 7 8.87 1.69 5.77
CA SER A 7 7.49 1.27 5.94
C SER A 7 6.87 1.07 4.57
N THR A 8 6.08 0.01 4.39
CA THR A 8 5.38 -0.26 3.14
C THR A 8 3.90 -0.50 3.42
N ASP A 9 3.08 0.39 2.91
CA ASP A 9 1.63 0.31 3.00
C ASP A 9 1.06 -0.15 1.66
N TYR A 10 -0.05 -0.88 1.72
CA TYR A 10 -0.79 -1.30 0.53
C TYR A 10 -2.22 -0.78 0.62
N GLN A 11 -2.82 -0.48 -0.51
CA GLN A 11 -4.24 -0.18 -0.61
C GLN A 11 -4.83 -1.03 -1.72
N VAL A 12 -5.83 -1.84 -1.39
CA VAL A 12 -6.53 -2.66 -2.37
C VAL A 12 -7.82 -1.95 -2.74
N GLN A 13 -7.99 -1.68 -4.03
CA GLN A 13 -9.16 -1.04 -4.60
C GLN A 13 -9.98 -2.07 -5.37
N LEU A 14 -11.28 -2.05 -5.16
CA LEU A 14 -12.27 -2.91 -5.80
C LEU A 14 -13.34 -2.03 -6.43
N ASP A 15 -13.39 -2.06 -7.75
CA ASP A 15 -14.45 -1.48 -8.55
C ASP A 15 -15.33 -2.59 -9.10
N VAL A 16 -16.62 -2.53 -8.78
CA VAL A 16 -17.63 -3.50 -9.25
C VAL A 16 -18.70 -2.73 -10.00
N ALA A 17 -18.96 -3.11 -11.24
CA ALA A 17 -20.04 -2.54 -12.05
C ALA A 17 -20.99 -3.65 -12.51
N GLY A 18 -22.30 -3.44 -12.38
CA GLY A 18 -23.31 -4.40 -12.84
C GLY A 18 -24.73 -3.89 -12.66
N HIS A 19 -25.63 -4.26 -13.57
CA HIS A 19 -27.06 -3.92 -13.52
C HIS A 19 -27.38 -2.42 -13.27
N GLY A 20 -26.56 -1.51 -13.81
CA GLY A 20 -26.74 -0.07 -13.66
C GLY A 20 -26.25 0.51 -12.33
N ALA A 21 -25.61 -0.30 -11.48
CA ALA A 21 -24.94 0.15 -10.26
C ALA A 21 -23.42 0.03 -10.40
N GLN A 22 -22.70 0.95 -9.74
CA GLN A 22 -21.26 0.88 -9.54
C GLN A 22 -20.97 0.99 -8.05
N LEU A 23 -20.09 0.12 -7.56
CA LEU A 23 -19.59 0.14 -6.20
C LEU A 23 -18.06 0.25 -6.23
N PHE A 24 -17.54 1.15 -5.40
CA PHE A 24 -16.12 1.30 -5.14
C PHE A 24 -15.86 0.98 -3.67
N ALA A 25 -14.84 0.17 -3.42
CA ALA A 25 -14.32 -0.09 -2.09
C ALA A 25 -12.80 0.04 -2.10
N ALA A 26 -12.24 0.71 -1.09
CA ALA A 26 -10.81 0.76 -0.83
C ALA A 26 -10.53 0.18 0.55
N ILE A 27 -9.56 -0.72 0.61
CA ILE A 27 -9.12 -1.39 1.84
C ILE A 27 -7.65 -1.03 2.04
N ASP A 28 -7.38 -0.25 3.08
CA ASP A 28 -6.02 0.07 3.49
C ASP A 28 -5.43 -1.09 4.31
N LEU A 29 -4.24 -1.51 3.92
CA LEU A 29 -3.45 -2.58 4.50
C LEU A 29 -2.14 -1.97 5.03
N PRO A 30 -2.15 -1.40 6.25
CA PRO A 30 -1.01 -0.68 6.77
C PRO A 30 0.17 -1.60 7.10
N ALA A 31 1.39 -1.07 6.98
CA ALA A 31 2.65 -1.78 7.16
C ALA A 31 2.76 -2.53 8.49
N GLN A 32 2.18 -1.95 9.55
CA GLN A 32 2.12 -2.50 10.91
C GLN A 32 1.41 -3.86 11.00
N LEU A 33 0.61 -4.25 10.00
CA LEU A 33 0.00 -5.58 9.91
C LEU A 33 0.95 -6.65 9.35
N GLY A 34 2.17 -6.30 8.95
CA GLY A 34 3.14 -7.23 8.38
C GLY A 34 2.75 -7.74 7.00
N ILE A 35 1.98 -6.96 6.25
CA ILE A 35 1.55 -7.31 4.89
C ILE A 35 2.75 -7.29 3.96
N THR A 36 2.91 -8.37 3.20
CA THR A 36 3.95 -8.53 2.18
C THR A 36 3.34 -8.38 0.79
N ASP A 37 4.18 -8.17 -0.22
CA ASP A 37 3.78 -8.18 -1.63
C ASP A 37 3.00 -9.46 -1.99
N ALA A 38 3.44 -10.61 -1.46
CA ALA A 38 2.80 -11.90 -1.71
C ALA A 38 1.39 -11.97 -1.10
N LEU A 39 1.19 -11.43 0.11
CA LEU A 39 -0.12 -11.39 0.75
C LEU A 39 -1.07 -10.40 0.06
N ALA A 40 -0.56 -9.22 -0.29
CA ALA A 40 -1.32 -8.23 -1.03
C ALA A 40 -1.78 -8.77 -2.40
N LEU A 41 -0.89 -9.48 -3.11
CA LEU A 41 -1.23 -10.16 -4.37
C LEU A 41 -2.23 -11.30 -4.16
N ALA A 42 -2.06 -12.12 -3.12
CA ALA A 42 -2.98 -13.20 -2.83
C ALA A 42 -4.40 -12.68 -2.55
N PHE A 43 -4.51 -11.54 -1.85
CA PHE A 43 -5.79 -10.89 -1.58
C PHE A 43 -6.43 -10.35 -2.86
N VAL A 44 -5.67 -9.69 -3.73
CA VAL A 44 -6.17 -9.24 -5.06
C VAL A 44 -6.70 -10.42 -5.86
N LYS A 45 -5.94 -11.52 -5.94
CA LYS A 45 -6.37 -12.73 -6.65
C LYS A 45 -7.63 -13.33 -6.07
N ALA A 46 -7.74 -13.40 -4.74
CA ALA A 46 -8.94 -13.90 -4.07
C ALA A 46 -10.19 -13.08 -4.40
N LEU A 47 -10.07 -11.76 -4.55
CA LEU A 47 -11.18 -10.90 -4.98
C LEU A 47 -11.50 -11.02 -6.47
N GLN A 48 -10.49 -11.26 -7.31
CA GLN A 48 -10.69 -11.50 -8.75
C GLN A 48 -11.36 -12.85 -9.01
N ASP A 49 -10.98 -13.89 -8.26
CA ASP A 49 -11.54 -15.25 -8.36
C ASP A 49 -12.88 -15.42 -7.63
N PHE A 50 -13.33 -14.38 -6.91
CA PHE A 50 -14.61 -14.41 -6.22
C PHE A 50 -15.75 -14.61 -7.23
N PRO A 51 -16.74 -15.49 -6.95
CA PRO A 51 -17.83 -15.78 -7.87
C PRO A 51 -18.86 -14.64 -7.88
N TRP A 52 -18.51 -13.56 -8.57
CA TRP A 52 -19.39 -12.41 -8.76
C TRP A 52 -20.65 -12.81 -9.55
N PRO A 53 -21.81 -12.17 -9.29
CA PRO A 53 -23.01 -12.40 -10.06
C PRO A 53 -22.78 -12.24 -11.58
N ALA A 54 -23.53 -12.99 -12.38
CA ALA A 54 -23.44 -12.89 -13.83
C ALA A 54 -23.79 -11.46 -14.31
N GLY A 55 -23.03 -10.93 -15.27
CA GLY A 55 -23.20 -9.56 -15.75
C GLY A 55 -22.51 -8.49 -14.90
N THR A 56 -21.75 -8.90 -13.88
CA THR A 56 -20.86 -8.03 -13.12
C THR A 56 -19.46 -7.97 -13.75
N THR A 57 -18.95 -6.76 -13.93
CA THR A 57 -17.55 -6.49 -14.28
C THR A 57 -16.82 -6.05 -13.03
N THR A 58 -15.68 -6.66 -12.73
CA THR A 58 -14.85 -6.31 -11.57
C THR A 58 -13.45 -5.91 -11.99
N ASN A 59 -12.95 -4.83 -11.41
CA ASN A 59 -11.57 -4.40 -11.50
C ASN A 59 -10.99 -4.35 -10.09
N VAL A 60 -9.93 -5.11 -9.85
CA VAL A 60 -9.25 -5.18 -8.56
C VAL A 60 -7.81 -4.76 -8.77
N GLN A 61 -7.36 -3.77 -7.99
CA GLN A 61 -6.03 -3.22 -8.09
C GLN A 61 -5.40 -3.13 -6.69
N VAL A 62 -4.08 -3.17 -6.64
CA VAL A 62 -3.34 -2.88 -5.42
C VAL A 62 -2.34 -1.77 -5.69
N ASN A 63 -2.41 -0.74 -4.87
CA ASN A 63 -1.44 0.34 -4.83
C ASN A 63 -0.45 0.04 -3.69
N LYS A 64 0.84 0.12 -4.00
CA LYS A 64 1.92 -0.04 -3.04
C LYS A 64 2.57 1.32 -2.80
N SER A 65 2.67 1.73 -1.54
CA SER A 65 3.38 2.93 -1.13
C SER A 65 4.52 2.54 -0.20
N SER A 66 5.76 2.89 -0.54
CA SER A 66 6.92 2.63 0.29
C SER A 66 7.52 3.95 0.74
N THR A 67 7.62 4.16 2.05
CA THR A 67 8.26 5.33 2.65
C THR A 67 9.54 4.90 3.35
N THR A 68 10.65 5.55 3.02
CA THR A 68 11.93 5.38 3.70
C THR A 68 12.29 6.69 4.38
N SER A 69 12.32 6.68 5.71
CA SER A 69 12.74 7.81 6.52
C SER A 69 14.21 7.64 6.90
N VAL A 70 15.02 8.66 6.64
CA VAL A 70 16.43 8.71 7.03
C VAL A 70 16.59 9.79 8.09
N PHE A 71 17.01 9.40 9.29
CA PHE A 71 17.24 10.30 10.41
C PHE A 71 18.73 10.56 10.56
N PHE A 72 19.11 11.83 10.67
CA PHE A 72 20.48 12.25 10.94
C PHE A 72 20.55 12.91 12.32
N GLU A 73 21.51 12.47 13.13
CA GLU A 73 21.82 13.10 14.41
C GLU A 73 23.28 13.60 14.38
N THR A 74 23.47 14.89 14.64
CA THR A 74 24.79 15.54 14.72
C THR A 74 24.80 16.59 15.84
N HIS A 75 25.95 16.76 16.50
CA HIS A 75 26.17 17.82 17.47
C HIS A 75 26.69 19.07 16.75
N LEU A 76 25.99 20.19 16.89
CA LEU A 76 26.32 21.48 16.32
C LEU A 76 27.27 22.24 17.25
N GLU A 77 28.56 21.93 17.24
CA GLU A 77 29.54 22.67 18.05
C GLU A 77 30.47 23.57 17.22
N THR A 78 30.77 23.25 15.95
CA THR A 78 31.54 24.10 15.03
C THR A 78 31.27 23.71 13.57
N ASP A 79 31.09 24.70 12.68
CA ASP A 79 30.82 24.61 11.22
C ASP A 79 29.40 24.15 10.79
N PRO A 80 28.87 24.65 9.65
CA PRO A 80 27.54 24.26 9.16
C PRO A 80 27.54 22.77 8.76
N PRO A 81 26.60 21.97 9.28
CA PRO A 81 26.58 20.53 9.02
C PRO A 81 26.18 20.25 7.57
N VAL A 82 26.94 19.37 6.93
CA VAL A 82 26.54 18.75 5.67
C VAL A 82 25.85 17.44 6.01
N PHE A 83 24.55 17.34 5.71
CA PHE A 83 23.79 16.10 5.83
C PHE A 83 23.85 15.37 4.48
N THR A 84 24.58 14.26 4.39
CA THR A 84 24.59 13.33 3.23
C THR A 84 24.16 11.95 3.67
#